data_AF-A0A352Z7K5-F1
#
_entry.id   AF-A0A352Z7K5-F1
#
_cell.length_a   1.000
_cell.length_b   1.000
_cell.length_c   1.000
_cell.angle_alpha   90.00
_cell.angle_beta   90.00
_cell.angle_gamma   90.00
#
_symmetry.space_group_name_H-M   'P 1'
#
loop_
_entity.id
_entity.type
_entity.pdbx_description
1 polymer ?
#
loop_
_entity_poly.entity_id
_entity_poly.type
_entity_poly.pdbx_seq_one_letter_code
_entity_poly.pdbx_strand_id
1 'polypeptide(L)'
;MFGFSLNAYGFVNEKAPLQTDAEGVYVSGGALEPMNIKDSILTGFGAGFIATREKEISWNVIENDARLYMEDEPPFTFTDDSSSSYLFYLGSENPGHGILYEFFSMKFIEVAKELKKAGKMVYVVTRNMVTPSYGELTYEDARKDGIIFIHLEEDEKIACNDKEVRITRKDRELLLNPDRIIRFDDYAVQCRDREFLSLYRSEPQLRWSPTKWGRKKYHTGFIRHPREKRWEGRELLGASGEMILDREEERLLPNINEERCSGCGSCKNSCPASAIEIEIREKRVAIFGPVTSTGIPVARIKEDTCLGCGLCVSTCPSDSIQFLEQDSK
;
A
#
# COMPACT_ATOMS: atom_id res chain seq x y z
N MET A 1 27.20 7.34 -21.87
CA MET A 1 27.68 8.47 -21.03
C MET A 1 27.95 8.04 -19.59
N PHE A 2 27.22 7.07 -19.03
CA PHE A 2 27.38 6.64 -17.62
C PHE A 2 27.84 5.18 -17.43
N GLY A 3 28.24 4.49 -18.50
CA GLY A 3 28.83 3.14 -18.41
C GLY A 3 27.87 1.99 -18.14
N PHE A 4 26.57 2.23 -17.96
CA PHE A 4 25.57 1.16 -17.76
C PHE A 4 25.07 0.55 -19.08
N SER A 5 24.58 -0.69 -19.00
CA SER A 5 23.91 -1.39 -20.10
C SER A 5 22.40 -1.17 -20.12
N LEU A 6 21.82 -1.31 -21.31
CA LEU A 6 20.37 -1.33 -21.51
C LEU A 6 19.89 -2.77 -21.72
N ASN A 7 18.65 -3.05 -21.34
CA ASN A 7 17.96 -4.28 -21.66
C ASN A 7 17.47 -4.29 -23.12
N ALA A 8 16.86 -5.41 -23.54
CA ALA A 8 16.36 -5.59 -24.91
C ALA A 8 15.32 -4.54 -25.35
N TYR A 9 14.71 -3.83 -24.41
CA TYR A 9 13.67 -2.83 -24.63
C TYR A 9 14.18 -1.39 -24.55
N GLY A 10 15.49 -1.19 -24.34
CA GLY A 10 16.10 0.14 -24.24
C GLY A 10 15.98 0.81 -22.87
N PHE A 11 15.51 0.10 -21.85
CA PHE A 11 15.55 0.56 -20.46
C PHE A 11 16.84 0.14 -19.76
N VAL A 12 17.18 0.75 -18.64
CA VAL A 12 18.38 0.43 -17.88
C VAL A 12 18.33 -1.01 -17.36
N ASN A 13 19.45 -1.72 -17.50
CA ASN A 13 19.60 -3.07 -16.99
C ASN A 13 19.83 -3.03 -15.46
N GLU A 14 18.75 -3.23 -14.70
CA GLU A 14 18.76 -3.25 -13.23
C GLU A 14 19.29 -4.59 -12.71
N LYS A 15 20.42 -4.59 -11.98
CA LYS A 15 20.99 -5.80 -11.36
C LYS A 15 20.39 -6.11 -9.99
N ALA A 16 20.06 -5.05 -9.25
CA ALA A 16 19.41 -5.08 -7.96
C ALA A 16 18.52 -3.82 -7.87
N PRO A 17 17.52 -3.75 -6.98
CA PRO A 17 16.60 -2.62 -6.93
C PRO A 17 17.32 -1.25 -6.98
N LEU A 18 17.05 -0.50 -8.06
CA LEU A 18 17.59 0.84 -8.36
C LEU A 18 19.10 0.91 -8.64
N GLN A 19 19.78 -0.23 -8.79
CA GLN A 19 21.21 -0.32 -9.07
C GLN A 19 21.47 -0.78 -10.50
N THR A 20 22.33 -0.04 -11.19
CA THR A 20 22.78 -0.42 -12.55
C THR A 20 23.95 -1.38 -12.49
N ASP A 21 24.42 -1.82 -13.66
CA ASP A 21 25.65 -2.59 -13.79
C ASP A 21 26.93 -1.74 -13.76
N ALA A 22 26.81 -0.41 -13.74
CA ALA A 22 27.91 0.52 -13.53
C ALA A 22 28.01 0.91 -12.05
N GLU A 23 29.21 0.78 -11.48
CA GLU A 23 29.48 1.09 -10.09
C GLU A 23 29.22 2.58 -9.78
N GLY A 24 28.54 2.85 -8.66
CA GLY A 24 28.17 4.21 -8.25
C GLY A 24 27.09 4.87 -9.11
N VAL A 25 26.51 4.16 -10.08
CA VAL A 25 25.43 4.66 -10.93
C VAL A 25 24.12 3.97 -10.56
N TYR A 26 23.16 4.78 -10.13
CA TYR A 26 21.82 4.35 -9.70
C TYR A 26 20.77 4.87 -10.67
N VAL A 27 19.61 4.23 -10.67
CA VAL A 27 18.55 4.50 -11.64
C VAL A 27 17.20 4.66 -10.94
N SER A 28 16.36 5.56 -11.47
CA SER A 28 14.99 5.78 -11.00
C SER A 28 14.09 6.19 -12.16
N GLY A 29 12.77 6.21 -11.92
CA GLY A 29 11.79 6.73 -12.86
C GLY A 29 11.71 5.93 -14.16
N GLY A 30 11.24 6.60 -15.21
CA GLY A 30 11.00 6.00 -16.52
C GLY A 30 12.23 5.39 -17.21
N ALA A 31 13.43 5.52 -16.64
CA ALA A 31 14.62 4.81 -17.11
C ALA A 31 14.58 3.29 -16.79
N LEU A 32 13.79 2.87 -15.78
CA LEU A 32 13.62 1.47 -15.40
C LEU A 32 12.59 0.74 -16.27
N GLU A 33 11.43 1.37 -16.46
CA GLU A 33 10.28 0.88 -17.22
C GLU A 33 9.23 2.01 -17.32
N PRO A 34 8.22 1.93 -18.20
CA PRO A 34 7.10 2.86 -18.18
C PRO A 34 6.42 2.81 -16.81
N MET A 35 6.24 3.95 -16.15
CA MET A 35 5.68 3.97 -14.79
C MET A 35 4.93 5.27 -14.50
N ASN A 36 4.08 5.23 -13.47
CA ASN A 36 3.33 6.39 -13.01
C ASN A 36 4.20 7.36 -12.21
N ILE A 37 3.74 8.61 -12.10
CA ILE A 37 4.47 9.70 -11.42
C ILE A 37 4.80 9.31 -9.96
N LYS A 38 3.83 8.75 -9.22
CA LYS A 38 4.02 8.29 -7.83
C LYS A 38 5.14 7.26 -7.68
N ASP A 39 5.33 6.40 -8.68
CA ASP A 39 6.36 5.36 -8.69
C ASP A 39 7.71 5.91 -9.15
N SER A 40 7.70 6.88 -10.06
CA SER A 40 8.91 7.62 -10.44
C SER A 40 9.49 8.39 -9.27
N ILE A 41 8.64 9.01 -8.44
CA ILE A 41 9.09 9.76 -7.26
C ILE A 41 9.58 8.80 -6.18
N LEU A 42 8.84 7.72 -5.93
CA LEU A 42 9.26 6.65 -5.02
C LEU A 42 10.66 6.11 -5.36
N THR A 43 10.87 5.73 -6.62
CA THR A 43 12.17 5.22 -7.07
C THR A 43 13.25 6.30 -7.04
N GLY A 44 12.89 7.58 -7.22
CA GLY A 44 13.78 8.71 -7.03
C GLY A 44 14.29 8.83 -5.59
N PHE A 45 13.39 8.72 -4.60
CA PHE A 45 13.78 8.66 -3.19
C PHE A 45 14.72 7.49 -2.91
N GLY A 46 14.42 6.31 -3.46
CA GLY A 46 15.25 5.12 -3.26
C GLY A 46 16.64 5.25 -3.90
N ALA A 47 16.73 5.75 -5.13
CA ALA A 47 18.01 5.95 -5.80
C ALA A 47 18.86 7.00 -5.06
N GLY A 48 18.23 8.08 -4.60
CA GLY A 48 18.88 9.08 -3.75
C GLY A 48 19.38 8.49 -2.44
N PHE A 49 18.56 7.69 -1.75
CA PHE A 49 18.94 7.00 -0.51
C PHE A 49 20.20 6.15 -0.70
N ILE A 50 20.24 5.33 -1.76
CA ILE A 50 21.40 4.48 -2.02
C ILE A 50 22.63 5.32 -2.38
N ALA A 51 22.47 6.37 -3.18
CA ALA A 51 23.56 7.25 -3.58
C ALA A 51 24.22 7.97 -2.39
N THR A 52 23.51 8.18 -1.28
CA THR A 52 24.08 8.78 -0.06
C THR A 52 24.86 7.79 0.81
N ARG A 53 24.79 6.47 0.54
CA ARG A 53 25.41 5.46 1.38
C ARG A 53 26.76 5.02 0.83
N GLU A 54 27.80 5.11 1.66
CA GLU A 54 29.16 4.66 1.34
C GLU A 54 29.36 3.13 1.46
N LYS A 55 28.42 2.41 2.09
CA LYS A 55 28.49 0.96 2.34
C LYS A 55 27.31 0.23 1.71
N GLU A 56 27.50 -1.06 1.45
CA GLU A 56 26.43 -1.96 1.00
C GLU A 56 25.18 -1.88 1.88
N ILE A 57 24.03 -1.98 1.22
CA ILE A 57 22.72 -1.89 1.86
C ILE A 57 22.49 -3.14 2.69
N SER A 58 22.31 -2.97 4.01
CA SER A 58 21.83 -4.04 4.87
C SER A 58 20.30 -4.08 4.85
N TRP A 59 19.74 -5.01 4.07
CA TRP A 59 18.29 -5.22 3.95
C TRP A 59 17.62 -5.52 5.29
N ASN A 60 18.24 -6.35 6.13
CA ASN A 60 17.77 -6.62 7.48
C ASN A 60 17.59 -5.35 8.33
N VAL A 61 18.45 -4.35 8.18
CA VAL A 61 18.32 -3.09 8.95
C VAL A 61 17.16 -2.26 8.43
N ILE A 62 16.92 -2.26 7.11
CA ILE A 62 15.82 -1.52 6.51
C ILE A 62 14.49 -2.18 6.87
N GLU A 63 14.35 -3.47 6.63
CA GLU A 63 13.12 -4.22 6.87
C GLU A 63 12.67 -4.18 8.34
N ASN A 64 13.60 -4.04 9.28
CA ASN A 64 13.31 -3.97 10.72
C ASN A 64 13.19 -2.52 11.25
N ASP A 65 13.15 -1.48 10.40
CA ASP A 65 12.90 -0.11 10.89
C ASP A 65 11.47 0.00 11.45
N ALA A 66 11.35 0.38 12.72
CA ALA A 66 10.07 0.45 13.44
C ALA A 66 9.07 1.46 12.83
N ARG A 67 9.51 2.35 11.94
CA ARG A 67 8.65 3.31 11.22
C ARG A 67 8.00 2.69 9.99
N LEU A 68 8.55 1.59 9.46
CA LEU A 68 7.97 0.87 8.33
C LEU A 68 6.84 -0.04 8.79
N TYR A 69 5.83 -0.16 7.94
CA TYR A 69 4.77 -1.14 8.06
C TYR A 69 4.58 -1.81 6.71
N MET A 70 4.72 -3.13 6.70
CA MET A 70 4.61 -3.94 5.51
C MET A 70 3.70 -5.13 5.82
N GLU A 71 2.88 -5.48 4.85
CA GLU A 71 2.14 -6.73 4.86
C GLU A 71 2.53 -7.54 3.63
N ASP A 72 2.68 -8.84 3.82
CA ASP A 72 2.86 -9.77 2.73
C ASP A 72 1.58 -9.87 1.88
N GLU A 73 1.78 -10.26 0.62
CA GLU A 73 0.69 -10.64 -0.27
C GLU A 73 -0.15 -11.79 0.33
N PRO A 74 -1.48 -11.76 0.17
CA PRO A 74 -2.33 -12.84 0.65
C PRO A 74 -1.96 -14.16 -0.05
N PRO A 75 -2.03 -15.31 0.65
CA PRO A 75 -1.67 -16.58 0.06
C PRO A 75 -2.62 -16.93 -1.09
N PHE A 76 -2.06 -17.03 -2.29
CA PHE A 76 -2.79 -17.51 -3.46
C PHE A 76 -2.61 -19.03 -3.58
N THR A 77 -3.30 -19.79 -2.73
CA THR A 77 -3.28 -21.25 -2.85
C THR A 77 -4.23 -21.70 -3.95
N PHE A 78 -3.65 -22.39 -4.92
CA PHE A 78 -4.37 -23.03 -6.00
C PHE A 78 -3.97 -24.52 -5.98
N THR A 79 -4.96 -25.40 -5.79
CA THR A 79 -4.74 -26.84 -5.93
C THR A 79 -5.07 -27.26 -7.34
N ASP A 80 -4.09 -27.91 -7.96
CA ASP A 80 -4.31 -28.65 -9.20
C ASP A 80 -5.20 -29.85 -8.89
N ASP A 81 -6.48 -29.70 -9.21
CA ASP A 81 -7.40 -30.81 -9.27
C ASP A 81 -7.28 -31.40 -10.70
N SER A 82 -7.36 -32.73 -10.88
CA SER A 82 -7.15 -33.46 -12.16
C SER A 82 -7.97 -33.03 -13.41
N SER A 83 -8.68 -31.91 -13.32
CA SER A 83 -9.34 -31.15 -14.38
C SER A 83 -8.44 -30.85 -15.59
N SER A 84 -9.06 -30.91 -16.77
CA SER A 84 -8.41 -30.69 -18.07
C SER A 84 -8.50 -29.23 -18.53
N SER A 85 -9.50 -28.49 -18.05
CA SER A 85 -9.80 -27.13 -18.47
C SER A 85 -10.13 -26.19 -17.30
N TYR A 86 -9.58 -24.97 -17.37
CA TYR A 86 -9.68 -23.94 -16.33
C TYR A 86 -10.14 -22.63 -16.93
N LEU A 87 -11.01 -21.91 -16.21
CA LEU A 87 -11.44 -20.57 -16.55
C LEU A 87 -11.23 -19.63 -15.37
N PHE A 88 -10.46 -18.57 -15.60
CA PHE A 88 -10.28 -17.47 -14.67
C PHE A 88 -11.21 -16.32 -15.05
N TYR A 89 -12.12 -15.95 -14.16
CA TYR A 89 -12.99 -14.79 -14.34
C TYR A 89 -12.48 -13.60 -13.55
N LEU A 90 -11.88 -12.64 -14.25
CA LEU A 90 -11.35 -11.39 -13.72
C LEU A 90 -12.40 -10.27 -13.85
N GLY A 91 -13.47 -10.39 -13.07
CA GLY A 91 -14.52 -9.39 -12.98
C GLY A 91 -15.09 -9.31 -11.57
N SER A 92 -15.50 -8.12 -11.17
CA SER A 92 -16.16 -7.88 -9.88
C SER A 92 -17.21 -6.80 -10.04
N GLU A 93 -18.31 -6.92 -9.31
CA GLU A 93 -19.37 -5.90 -9.25
C GLU A 93 -19.07 -4.82 -8.19
N ASN A 94 -18.13 -5.07 -7.27
CA ASN A 94 -17.76 -4.13 -6.23
C ASN A 94 -16.77 -3.08 -6.77
N PRO A 95 -17.14 -1.78 -6.81
CA PRO A 95 -16.23 -0.73 -7.29
C PRO A 95 -14.95 -0.62 -6.46
N GLY A 96 -15.01 -0.94 -5.17
CA GLY A 96 -13.85 -0.89 -4.26
C GLY A 96 -12.75 -1.90 -4.62
N HIS A 97 -13.08 -2.94 -5.37
CA HIS A 97 -12.10 -3.94 -5.82
C HIS A 97 -11.21 -3.42 -6.97
N GLY A 98 -11.49 -2.22 -7.50
CA GLY A 98 -10.71 -1.58 -8.56
C GLY A 98 -9.20 -1.56 -8.31
N ILE A 99 -8.80 -1.36 -7.06
CA ILE A 99 -7.38 -1.30 -6.67
C ILE A 99 -6.66 -2.66 -6.83
N LEU A 100 -7.38 -3.78 -6.71
CA LEU A 100 -6.79 -5.12 -6.69
C LEU A 100 -6.58 -5.70 -8.10
N TYR A 101 -7.06 -5.02 -9.16
CA TYR A 101 -6.97 -5.54 -10.52
C TYR A 101 -5.54 -5.73 -11.00
N GLU A 102 -4.61 -4.83 -10.65
CA GLU A 102 -3.20 -4.97 -11.01
C GLU A 102 -2.62 -6.28 -10.46
N PHE A 103 -2.79 -6.51 -9.16
CA PHE A 103 -2.33 -7.73 -8.49
C PHE A 103 -2.97 -9.00 -9.06
N PHE A 104 -4.30 -9.06 -9.13
CA PHE A 104 -4.99 -10.29 -9.56
C PHE A 104 -4.83 -10.57 -11.06
N SER A 105 -4.70 -9.55 -11.90
CA SER A 105 -4.37 -9.76 -13.33
C SER A 105 -3.06 -10.52 -13.45
N MET A 106 -2.03 -10.08 -12.74
CA MET A 106 -0.71 -10.72 -12.78
C MET A 106 -0.72 -12.13 -12.18
N LYS A 107 -1.35 -12.32 -11.00
CA LYS A 107 -1.45 -13.65 -10.38
C LYS A 107 -2.23 -14.65 -11.23
N PHE A 108 -3.33 -14.22 -11.87
CA PHE A 108 -4.10 -15.10 -12.75
C PHE A 108 -3.30 -15.48 -14.00
N ILE A 109 -2.54 -14.55 -14.58
CA ILE A 109 -1.67 -14.84 -15.72
C ILE A 109 -0.54 -15.80 -15.32
N GLU A 110 0.08 -15.61 -14.16
CA GLU A 110 1.14 -16.48 -13.64
C GLU A 110 0.64 -17.94 -13.51
N VAL A 111 -0.47 -18.13 -12.81
CA VAL A 111 -1.08 -19.48 -12.63
C VAL A 111 -1.57 -20.05 -13.96
N ALA A 112 -2.13 -19.22 -14.84
CA ALA A 112 -2.54 -19.66 -16.17
C ALA A 112 -1.36 -20.20 -16.99
N LYS A 113 -0.18 -19.56 -16.90
CA LYS A 113 1.05 -20.04 -17.55
C LYS A 113 1.53 -21.36 -16.96
N GLU A 114 1.47 -21.53 -15.64
CA GLU A 114 1.81 -22.79 -14.99
C GLU A 114 0.89 -23.94 -15.43
N LEU A 115 -0.43 -23.70 -15.44
CA LEU A 115 -1.42 -24.66 -15.92
C LEU A 115 -1.23 -25.00 -17.40
N LYS A 116 -0.89 -24.01 -18.23
CA LYS A 116 -0.63 -24.23 -19.65
C LYS A 116 0.62 -25.08 -19.87
N LYS A 117 1.69 -24.87 -19.09
CA LYS A 117 2.89 -25.72 -19.08
C LYS A 117 2.58 -27.15 -18.66
N ALA A 118 1.61 -27.35 -17.77
CA ALA A 118 1.08 -28.67 -17.40
C ALA A 118 0.18 -29.31 -18.49
N GLY A 119 0.02 -28.67 -19.65
CA GLY A 119 -0.73 -29.20 -20.80
C GLY A 119 -2.23 -28.96 -20.75
N LYS A 120 -2.70 -28.07 -19.87
CA LYS A 120 -4.14 -27.83 -19.66
C LYS A 120 -4.69 -26.73 -20.57
N MET A 121 -6.00 -26.78 -20.80
CA MET A 121 -6.71 -25.71 -21.49
C MET A 121 -7.05 -24.60 -20.50
N VAL A 122 -6.67 -23.36 -20.82
CA VAL A 122 -6.87 -22.21 -19.92
C VAL A 122 -7.54 -21.07 -20.66
N TYR A 123 -8.61 -20.57 -20.04
CA TYR A 123 -9.36 -19.39 -20.46
C TYR A 123 -9.24 -18.30 -19.39
N VAL A 124 -9.05 -17.06 -19.80
CA VAL A 124 -9.09 -15.90 -18.92
C VAL A 124 -10.14 -14.94 -19.47
N VAL A 125 -11.24 -14.77 -18.74
CA VAL A 125 -12.34 -13.88 -19.09
C VAL A 125 -12.22 -12.63 -18.25
N THR A 126 -12.22 -11.45 -18.86
CA THR A 126 -11.96 -10.20 -18.15
C THR A 126 -12.74 -9.02 -18.70
N ARG A 127 -13.03 -8.05 -17.82
CA ARG A 127 -13.47 -6.68 -18.20
C ARG A 127 -12.37 -5.64 -18.01
N ASN A 128 -11.56 -5.80 -16.96
CA ASN A 128 -10.65 -4.77 -16.45
C ASN A 128 -9.29 -5.39 -16.14
N MET A 129 -8.65 -5.98 -17.14
CA MET A 129 -7.29 -6.50 -16.97
C MET A 129 -6.28 -5.36 -16.95
N VAL A 130 -5.37 -5.39 -15.97
CA VAL A 130 -4.38 -4.33 -15.74
C VAL A 130 -3.00 -4.97 -15.64
N THR A 131 -2.17 -4.76 -16.66
CA THR A 131 -0.86 -5.40 -16.84
C THR A 131 0.23 -4.33 -17.07
N PRO A 132 0.59 -3.54 -16.06
CA PRO A 132 1.47 -2.40 -16.24
C PRO A 132 2.91 -2.82 -16.55
N SER A 133 3.57 -2.05 -17.40
CA SER A 133 5.02 -2.15 -17.66
C SER A 133 5.42 -3.54 -18.17
N TYR A 134 6.36 -4.25 -17.52
CA TYR A 134 6.73 -5.62 -17.88
C TYR A 134 5.60 -6.66 -17.72
N GLY A 135 4.50 -6.31 -17.03
CA GLY A 135 3.30 -7.14 -16.98
C GLY A 135 2.68 -7.35 -18.36
N GLU A 136 2.75 -6.35 -19.24
CA GLU A 136 2.22 -6.43 -20.61
C GLU A 136 2.96 -7.49 -21.44
N LEU A 137 4.29 -7.59 -21.28
CA LEU A 137 5.08 -8.63 -21.94
C LEU A 137 4.70 -10.02 -21.44
N THR A 138 4.47 -10.15 -20.13
CA THR A 138 4.05 -11.41 -19.52
C THR A 138 2.68 -11.85 -20.06
N TYR A 139 1.78 -10.89 -20.25
CA TYR A 139 0.50 -11.07 -20.89
C TYR A 139 0.62 -11.49 -22.37
N GLU A 140 1.44 -10.80 -23.15
CA GLU A 140 1.69 -11.16 -24.55
C GLU A 140 2.25 -12.57 -24.69
N ASP A 141 3.21 -12.94 -23.85
CA ASP A 141 3.80 -14.27 -23.84
C ASP A 141 2.77 -15.33 -23.46
N ALA A 142 1.92 -15.06 -22.47
CA ALA A 142 0.80 -15.95 -22.12
C ALA A 142 -0.14 -16.19 -23.32
N ARG A 143 -0.41 -15.15 -24.13
CA ARG A 143 -1.20 -15.30 -25.36
C ARG A 143 -0.50 -16.16 -26.40
N LYS A 144 0.82 -15.97 -26.59
CA LYS A 144 1.63 -16.76 -27.54
C LYS A 144 1.70 -18.24 -27.12
N ASP A 145 1.75 -18.50 -25.82
CA ASP A 145 1.72 -19.85 -25.24
C ASP A 145 0.36 -20.56 -25.45
N GLY A 146 -0.65 -19.86 -25.96
CA GLY A 146 -1.96 -20.40 -26.29
C GLY A 146 -2.96 -20.39 -25.14
N ILE A 147 -2.81 -19.47 -24.18
CA ILE A 147 -3.85 -19.11 -23.22
C ILE A 147 -4.88 -18.23 -23.92
N ILE A 148 -6.17 -18.55 -23.76
CA ILE A 148 -7.24 -17.86 -24.48
C ILE A 148 -7.78 -16.75 -23.59
N PHE A 149 -7.60 -15.49 -24.02
CA PHE A 149 -8.14 -14.33 -23.34
C PHE A 149 -9.41 -13.85 -24.02
N ILE A 150 -10.48 -13.69 -23.24
CA ILE A 150 -11.78 -13.22 -23.70
C ILE A 150 -12.05 -11.89 -22.99
N HIS A 151 -11.91 -10.80 -23.75
CA HIS A 151 -12.21 -9.46 -23.28
C HIS A 151 -13.69 -9.18 -23.50
N LEU A 152 -14.41 -8.91 -22.40
CA LEU A 152 -15.83 -8.61 -22.41
C LEU A 152 -16.06 -7.14 -22.79
N GLU A 153 -16.90 -6.88 -23.79
CA GLU A 153 -17.32 -5.51 -24.11
C GLU A 153 -18.36 -4.98 -23.10
N GLU A 154 -18.59 -3.65 -23.10
CA GLU A 154 -19.50 -2.98 -22.15
C GLU A 154 -20.93 -3.51 -22.23
N ASP A 155 -21.42 -3.88 -23.43
CA ASP A 155 -22.78 -4.37 -23.65
C ASP A 155 -22.93 -5.90 -23.47
N GLU A 156 -21.83 -6.62 -23.22
CA GLU A 156 -21.87 -8.07 -23.01
C GLU A 156 -22.25 -8.39 -21.56
N LYS A 157 -23.18 -9.33 -21.40
CA LYS A 157 -23.57 -9.86 -20.09
C LYS A 157 -22.96 -11.23 -19.88
N ILE A 158 -22.44 -11.45 -18.69
CA ILE A 158 -21.87 -12.73 -18.27
C ILE A 158 -22.75 -13.34 -17.18
N ALA A 159 -23.13 -14.59 -17.37
CA ALA A 159 -23.71 -15.44 -16.34
C ALA A 159 -22.72 -16.58 -16.07
N CYS A 160 -22.26 -16.69 -14.82
CA CYS A 160 -21.24 -17.64 -14.43
C CYS A 160 -21.78 -18.56 -13.33
N ASN A 161 -22.14 -19.79 -13.72
CA ASN A 161 -22.46 -20.87 -12.79
C ASN A 161 -21.19 -21.71 -12.53
N ASP A 162 -21.23 -22.66 -11.60
CA ASP A 162 -20.02 -23.42 -11.20
C ASP A 162 -19.46 -24.37 -12.28
N LYS A 163 -20.19 -24.58 -13.38
CA LYS A 163 -19.79 -25.46 -14.50
C LYS A 163 -19.95 -24.85 -15.88
N GLU A 164 -20.57 -23.67 -15.98
CA GLU A 164 -20.92 -23.06 -17.25
C GLU A 164 -20.73 -21.55 -17.14
N VAL A 165 -20.01 -20.98 -18.10
CA VAL A 165 -19.90 -19.54 -18.31
C VAL A 165 -20.57 -19.20 -19.62
N ARG A 166 -21.57 -18.34 -19.54
CA ARG A 166 -22.36 -17.90 -20.67
C ARG A 166 -22.17 -16.41 -20.87
N ILE A 167 -21.66 -16.04 -22.04
CA ILE A 167 -21.46 -14.64 -22.44
C ILE A 167 -22.49 -14.36 -23.53
N THR A 168 -23.31 -13.34 -23.30
CA THR A 168 -24.42 -12.97 -24.19
C THR A 168 -24.28 -11.54 -24.67
N ARG A 169 -24.45 -11.35 -25.98
CA ARG A 169 -24.45 -10.03 -26.63
C ARG A 169 -25.43 -10.02 -27.78
N LYS A 170 -26.61 -9.41 -27.57
CA LYS A 170 -27.69 -9.26 -28.57
C LYS A 170 -27.97 -10.55 -29.37
N ASP A 171 -27.24 -10.77 -30.48
CA ASP A 171 -27.38 -11.88 -31.43
C ASP A 171 -26.27 -12.95 -31.34
N ARG A 172 -25.36 -12.84 -30.37
CA ARG A 172 -24.27 -13.80 -30.13
C ARG A 172 -24.34 -14.35 -28.70
N GLU A 173 -24.23 -15.67 -28.61
CA GLU A 173 -24.08 -16.40 -27.36
C GLU A 173 -22.80 -17.24 -27.45
N LEU A 174 -21.90 -17.04 -26.49
CA LEU A 174 -20.70 -17.86 -26.32
C LEU A 174 -20.86 -18.67 -25.04
N LEU A 175 -20.80 -19.99 -25.19
CA LEU A 175 -20.90 -20.94 -24.10
C LEU A 175 -19.53 -21.57 -23.85
N LEU A 176 -19.06 -21.50 -22.61
CA LEU A 176 -17.81 -22.12 -22.16
C LEU A 176 -18.14 -23.08 -21.01
N ASN A 177 -17.70 -24.33 -21.14
CA ASN A 177 -17.92 -25.38 -20.15
C ASN A 177 -16.57 -25.88 -19.61
N PRO A 178 -15.84 -25.05 -18.85
CA PRO A 178 -14.60 -25.47 -18.21
C PRO A 178 -14.88 -26.43 -17.04
N ASP A 179 -13.92 -27.31 -16.73
CA ASP A 179 -14.02 -28.22 -15.58
C ASP A 179 -13.93 -27.47 -14.25
N ARG A 180 -13.18 -26.36 -14.22
CA ARG A 180 -12.98 -25.51 -13.04
C ARG A 180 -13.08 -24.04 -13.38
N ILE A 181 -13.83 -23.30 -12.57
CA ILE A 181 -13.97 -21.85 -12.67
C ILE A 181 -13.39 -21.22 -11.41
N ILE A 182 -12.60 -20.18 -11.61
CA ILE A 182 -11.94 -19.42 -10.55
C ILE A 182 -12.35 -17.97 -10.70
N ARG A 183 -13.01 -17.41 -9.69
CA ARG A 183 -13.49 -16.03 -9.74
C ARG A 183 -12.57 -15.11 -8.96
N PHE A 184 -12.40 -13.89 -9.46
CA PHE A 184 -11.72 -12.81 -8.75
C PHE A 184 -12.29 -12.62 -7.33
N ASP A 185 -13.61 -12.63 -7.19
CA ASP A 185 -14.28 -12.41 -5.91
C ASP A 185 -14.00 -13.51 -4.89
N ASP A 186 -13.63 -14.72 -5.31
CA ASP A 186 -13.28 -15.83 -4.41
C ASP A 186 -12.03 -15.49 -3.57
N TYR A 187 -11.10 -14.70 -4.15
CA TYR A 187 -9.86 -14.29 -3.49
C TYR A 187 -9.92 -12.86 -2.94
N ALA A 188 -10.74 -11.98 -3.52
CA ALA A 188 -10.88 -10.60 -3.05
C ALA A 188 -11.33 -10.52 -1.57
N VAL A 189 -12.05 -11.53 -1.07
CA VAL A 189 -12.44 -11.63 0.35
C VAL A 189 -11.23 -11.57 1.30
N GLN A 190 -10.07 -12.10 0.90
CA GLN A 190 -8.85 -12.08 1.71
C GLN A 190 -8.25 -10.67 1.90
N CYS A 191 -8.71 -9.71 1.10
CA CYS A 191 -8.25 -8.32 1.12
C CYS A 191 -9.27 -7.36 1.75
N ARG A 192 -10.42 -7.84 2.23
CA ARG A 192 -11.57 -6.99 2.62
C ARG A 192 -11.28 -6.03 3.77
N ASP A 193 -10.51 -6.48 4.77
CA ASP A 193 -10.27 -5.71 6.01
C ASP A 193 -8.95 -4.92 5.97
N ARG A 194 -8.28 -4.86 4.82
CA ARG A 194 -6.98 -4.19 4.67
C ARG A 194 -7.13 -2.72 4.28
N GLU A 195 -6.35 -1.86 4.92
CA GLU A 195 -6.34 -0.42 4.66
C GLU A 195 -5.20 -0.03 3.70
N PHE A 196 -5.49 -0.04 2.39
CA PHE A 196 -4.49 0.30 1.39
C PHE A 196 -4.15 1.79 1.38
N LEU A 197 -2.86 2.15 1.58
CA LEU A 197 -2.40 3.54 1.62
C LEU A 197 -2.91 4.37 0.44
N SER A 198 -2.88 3.79 -0.76
CA SER A 198 -3.29 4.45 -2.00
C SER A 198 -4.78 4.81 -2.09
N LEU A 199 -5.64 4.26 -1.21
CA LEU A 199 -7.06 4.65 -1.10
C LEU A 199 -7.30 5.80 -0.12
N TYR A 200 -6.42 5.98 0.87
CA TYR A 200 -6.58 6.97 1.94
C TYR A 200 -5.81 8.27 1.69
N ARG A 201 -5.12 8.38 0.56
CA ARG A 201 -4.31 9.55 0.20
C ARG A 201 -4.80 10.12 -1.12
N SER A 202 -4.85 11.45 -1.17
CA SER A 202 -5.13 12.17 -2.42
C SER A 202 -3.99 12.01 -3.41
N GLU A 203 -4.31 12.20 -4.69
CA GLU A 203 -3.36 12.12 -5.79
C GLU A 203 -2.11 13.02 -5.56
N PRO A 204 -2.23 14.29 -5.12
CA PRO A 204 -1.05 15.11 -4.82
C PRO A 204 -0.22 14.56 -3.66
N GLN A 205 -0.87 14.04 -2.60
CA GLN A 205 -0.14 13.45 -1.46
C GLN A 205 0.66 12.23 -1.89
N LEU A 206 0.12 11.37 -2.77
CA LEU A 206 0.84 10.21 -3.29
C LEU A 206 2.02 10.59 -4.20
N ARG A 207 1.98 11.76 -4.84
CA ARG A 207 3.13 12.28 -5.59
C ARG A 207 4.23 12.76 -4.65
N TRP A 208 3.89 13.53 -3.63
CA TRP A 208 4.90 14.13 -2.74
C TRP A 208 5.43 13.18 -1.67
N SER A 209 4.55 12.34 -1.12
CA SER A 209 4.83 11.43 -0.01
C SER A 209 4.24 10.04 -0.32
N PRO A 210 4.88 9.27 -1.22
CA PRO A 210 4.32 8.05 -1.78
C PRO A 210 4.15 6.92 -0.74
N THR A 211 5.01 6.85 0.28
CA THR A 211 4.97 5.78 1.30
C THR A 211 4.41 6.26 2.63
N LYS A 212 4.33 7.58 2.88
CA LYS A 212 3.91 8.11 4.17
C LYS A 212 2.43 7.81 4.46
N TRP A 213 2.17 7.08 5.53
CA TRP A 213 0.81 6.88 6.08
C TRP A 213 0.47 7.96 7.11
N GLY A 214 1.39 8.17 8.04
CA GLY A 214 1.25 9.14 9.13
C GLY A 214 2.52 9.97 9.29
N ARG A 215 2.76 10.49 10.49
CA ARG A 215 3.97 11.29 10.76
C ARG A 215 5.23 10.45 10.80
N LYS A 216 5.18 9.35 11.55
CA LYS A 216 6.31 8.45 11.80
C LYS A 216 6.11 7.06 11.16
N LYS A 217 5.07 6.90 10.35
CA LYS A 217 4.67 5.61 9.78
C LYS A 217 4.63 5.67 8.27
N TYR A 218 5.30 4.70 7.65
CA TYR A 218 5.47 4.57 6.22
C TYR A 218 5.05 3.16 5.80
N HIS A 219 4.18 3.05 4.80
CA HIS A 219 3.67 1.78 4.32
C HIS A 219 4.39 1.37 3.04
N THR A 220 4.79 0.10 2.97
CA THR A 220 5.42 -0.54 1.81
C THR A 220 4.81 -1.91 1.55
N GLY A 221 5.09 -2.49 0.40
CA GLY A 221 4.57 -3.78 -0.03
C GLY A 221 3.08 -3.74 -0.31
N PHE A 222 2.40 -4.86 -0.03
CA PHE A 222 1.02 -5.07 -0.44
C PHE A 222 0.05 -4.04 0.14
N ILE A 223 0.28 -3.57 1.37
CA ILE A 223 -0.58 -2.60 2.06
C ILE A 223 -0.41 -1.16 1.53
N ARG A 224 0.69 -0.85 0.85
CA ARG A 224 0.83 0.46 0.17
C ARG A 224 -0.05 0.50 -1.07
N HIS A 225 0.16 -0.48 -1.95
CA HIS A 225 -0.59 -0.68 -3.18
C HIS A 225 -0.50 -2.17 -3.54
N PRO A 226 -1.62 -2.86 -3.80
CA PRO A 226 -1.62 -4.28 -4.08
C PRO A 226 -1.04 -4.53 -5.47
N ARG A 227 0.19 -5.01 -5.52
CA ARG A 227 0.94 -5.32 -6.76
C ARG A 227 1.98 -6.41 -6.51
N GLU A 228 2.69 -6.78 -7.56
CA GLU A 228 3.68 -7.86 -7.55
C GLU A 228 4.86 -7.59 -6.59
N LYS A 229 5.37 -8.68 -5.98
CA LYS A 229 6.52 -8.68 -5.05
C LYS A 229 7.78 -8.02 -5.62
N ARG A 230 7.96 -7.97 -6.95
CA ARG A 230 9.10 -7.31 -7.61
C ARG A 230 9.27 -5.84 -7.20
N TRP A 231 8.20 -5.17 -6.78
CA TRP A 231 8.23 -3.76 -6.34
C TRP A 231 8.73 -3.57 -4.91
N GLU A 232 8.72 -4.62 -4.07
CA GLU A 232 8.99 -4.54 -2.64
C GLU A 232 10.33 -3.87 -2.33
N GLY A 233 11.42 -4.34 -2.97
CA GLY A 233 12.75 -3.77 -2.76
C GLY A 233 12.84 -2.28 -3.15
N ARG A 234 12.17 -1.89 -4.24
CA ARG A 234 12.14 -0.47 -4.68
C ARG A 234 11.31 0.38 -3.71
N GLU A 235 10.23 -0.16 -3.16
CA GLU A 235 9.40 0.53 -2.18
C GLU A 235 10.10 0.72 -0.84
N LEU A 236 10.81 -0.30 -0.35
CA LEU A 236 11.59 -0.21 0.89
C LEU A 236 12.67 0.87 0.80
N LEU A 237 13.40 0.91 -0.31
CA LEU A 237 14.39 1.95 -0.57
C LEU A 237 13.75 3.32 -0.71
N GLY A 238 12.63 3.40 -1.43
CA GLY A 238 11.87 4.64 -1.58
C GLY A 238 11.37 5.20 -0.26
N ALA A 239 10.82 4.35 0.61
CA ALA A 239 10.41 4.74 1.96
C ALA A 239 11.60 5.21 2.79
N SER A 240 12.73 4.50 2.72
CA SER A 240 13.95 4.87 3.43
C SER A 240 14.48 6.24 3.00
N GLY A 241 14.43 6.54 1.70
CA GLY A 241 14.80 7.86 1.18
C GLY A 241 13.83 8.96 1.60
N GLU A 242 12.52 8.68 1.55
CA GLU A 242 11.48 9.58 2.03
C GLU A 242 11.67 9.90 3.52
N MET A 243 12.00 8.91 4.34
CA MET A 243 12.25 9.04 5.78
C MET A 243 13.48 9.90 6.11
N ILE A 244 14.52 9.91 5.26
CA ILE A 244 15.68 10.80 5.44
C ILE A 244 15.32 12.25 5.10
N LEU A 245 14.49 12.44 4.08
CA LEU A 245 14.10 13.76 3.60
C LEU A 245 12.97 14.40 4.38
N ASP A 246 12.21 13.59 5.12
CA ASP A 246 11.18 14.06 6.03
C ASP A 246 11.83 14.84 7.17
N ARG A 247 12.12 16.11 6.91
CA ARG A 247 12.42 17.08 7.96
C ARG A 247 11.19 17.11 8.85
N GLU A 248 11.35 16.79 10.13
CA GLU A 248 10.29 17.00 11.10
C GLU A 248 9.89 18.47 10.99
N GLU A 249 8.70 18.73 10.42
CA GLU A 249 8.09 20.04 10.55
C GLU A 249 8.02 20.31 12.06
N GLU A 250 8.74 21.31 12.55
CA GLU A 250 8.58 21.81 13.90
C GLU A 250 7.14 22.32 14.02
N ARG A 251 6.28 21.45 14.52
CA ARG A 251 4.88 21.76 14.77
C ARG A 251 4.76 22.15 16.22
N LEU A 252 4.19 23.32 16.45
CA LEU A 252 3.74 23.72 17.77
C LEU A 252 2.68 22.71 18.22
N LEU A 253 3.01 21.90 19.20
CA LEU A 253 2.07 20.97 19.81
C LEU A 253 1.42 21.66 21.02
N PRO A 254 0.10 21.44 21.24
CA PRO A 254 -0.52 21.89 22.47
C PRO A 254 0.08 21.13 23.64
N ASN A 255 0.48 21.84 24.69
CA ASN A 255 0.90 21.29 25.96
C ASN A 255 -0.28 21.31 26.95
N ILE A 256 -0.42 20.24 27.73
CA ILE A 256 -1.46 20.13 28.77
C ILE A 256 -0.81 20.33 30.12
N ASN A 257 -1.28 21.33 30.86
CA ASN A 257 -0.98 21.47 32.28
C ASN A 257 -1.77 20.41 33.06
N GLU A 258 -1.08 19.33 33.41
CA GLU A 258 -1.65 18.19 34.14
C GLU A 258 -2.17 18.56 35.54
N GLU A 259 -1.68 19.65 36.13
CA GLU A 259 -2.14 20.09 37.46
C GLU A 259 -3.48 20.80 37.42
N ARG A 260 -3.79 21.49 36.31
CA ARG A 260 -5.04 22.22 36.10
C ARG A 260 -6.09 21.37 35.37
N CYS A 261 -5.66 20.30 34.70
CA CYS A 261 -6.53 19.41 33.97
C CYS A 261 -7.49 18.66 34.90
N SER A 262 -8.80 18.77 34.65
CA SER A 262 -9.85 18.05 35.38
C SER A 262 -10.21 16.69 34.76
N GLY A 263 -9.63 16.34 33.60
CA GLY A 263 -9.96 15.09 32.89
C GLY A 263 -11.38 15.02 32.31
N CYS A 264 -12.06 16.16 32.13
CA CYS A 264 -13.47 16.22 31.70
C CYS A 264 -13.77 15.63 30.30
N GLY A 265 -12.76 15.46 29.44
CA GLY A 265 -12.92 14.82 28.13
C GLY A 265 -13.41 15.74 26.99
N SER A 266 -13.71 17.01 27.23
CA SER A 266 -14.17 17.94 26.17
C SER A 266 -13.20 18.04 24.99
N CYS A 267 -11.89 18.06 25.29
CA CYS A 267 -10.83 18.11 24.29
C CYS A 267 -10.72 16.81 23.48
N LYS A 268 -10.98 15.64 24.09
CA LYS A 268 -11.06 14.34 23.40
C LYS A 268 -12.19 14.31 22.39
N ASN A 269 -13.39 14.72 22.80
CA ASN A 269 -14.58 14.71 21.93
C ASN A 269 -14.48 15.73 20.78
N SER A 270 -13.74 16.82 20.99
CA SER A 270 -13.58 17.87 19.98
C SER A 270 -12.48 17.56 18.97
N CYS A 271 -11.58 16.60 19.22
CA CYS A 271 -10.43 16.38 18.35
C CYS A 271 -10.84 15.65 17.05
N PRO A 272 -10.76 16.29 15.87
CA PRO A 272 -11.13 15.62 14.61
C PRO A 272 -10.15 14.50 14.23
N ALA A 273 -8.92 14.56 14.77
CA ALA A 273 -7.88 13.56 14.54
C ALA A 273 -7.87 12.45 15.61
N SER A 274 -8.80 12.47 16.58
CA SER A 274 -8.81 11.50 17.70
C SER A 274 -7.46 11.40 18.43
N ALA A 275 -6.72 12.50 18.50
CA ALA A 275 -5.35 12.54 19.02
C ALA A 275 -5.27 12.73 20.55
N ILE A 276 -6.39 12.74 21.27
CA ILE A 276 -6.41 12.97 22.72
C ILE A 276 -7.02 11.76 23.42
N GLU A 277 -6.31 11.28 24.44
CA GLU A 277 -6.77 10.22 25.33
C GLU A 277 -6.92 10.73 26.76
N ILE A 278 -7.72 10.04 27.55
CA ILE A 278 -7.84 10.28 28.99
C ILE A 278 -7.17 9.11 29.69
N GLU A 279 -6.08 9.39 30.38
CA GLU A 279 -5.33 8.42 31.18
C GLU A 279 -5.63 8.65 32.66
N ILE A 280 -5.70 7.58 33.44
CA ILE A 280 -5.78 7.67 34.90
C ILE A 280 -4.36 7.67 35.43
N ARG A 281 -3.95 8.76 36.07
CA ARG A 281 -2.64 8.86 36.72
C ARG A 281 -2.79 8.89 38.23
N GLU A 282 -1.95 8.15 38.92
CA GLU A 282 -1.92 8.20 40.38
C GLU A 282 -1.27 9.50 40.84
N LYS A 283 -2.01 10.31 41.60
CA LYS A 283 -1.47 11.47 42.30
C LYS A 283 -1.52 11.20 43.79
N ARG A 284 -0.38 11.41 44.47
CA ARG A 284 -0.31 11.39 45.93
C ARG A 284 -0.87 12.72 46.42
N VAL A 285 -2.00 12.67 47.10
CA VAL A 285 -2.65 13.87 47.64
C VAL A 285 -2.53 13.81 49.16
N ALA A 286 -1.89 14.82 49.74
CA ALA A 286 -1.83 15.03 51.18
C ALA A 286 -2.23 16.47 51.45
N ILE A 287 -3.48 16.68 51.86
CA ILE A 287 -3.98 18.01 52.23
C ILE A 287 -3.90 18.15 53.75
N PHE A 288 -4.52 17.24 54.50
CA PHE A 288 -4.31 17.03 55.94
C PHE A 288 -4.70 15.58 56.31
N GLY A 289 -3.74 14.66 56.46
CA GLY A 289 -3.99 13.24 56.76
C GLY A 289 -2.94 12.28 56.15
N PRO A 290 -3.13 10.95 56.30
CA PRO A 290 -2.22 9.96 55.70
C PRO A 290 -2.20 10.09 54.18
N VAL A 291 -1.03 9.88 53.57
CA VAL A 291 -0.86 9.97 52.11
C VAL A 291 -1.72 8.90 51.43
N THR A 292 -2.76 9.33 50.73
CA THR A 292 -3.58 8.47 49.88
C THR A 292 -3.21 8.68 48.42
N SER A 293 -3.02 7.60 47.66
CA SER A 293 -2.97 7.64 46.20
C SER A 293 -4.40 7.68 45.65
N THR A 294 -4.71 8.68 44.84
CA THR A 294 -5.99 8.75 44.11
C THR A 294 -5.71 8.83 42.62
N GLY A 295 -6.45 8.04 41.83
CA GLY A 295 -6.38 8.08 40.38
C GLY A 295 -7.10 9.31 39.86
N ILE A 296 -6.36 10.21 39.20
CA ILE A 296 -6.90 11.42 38.59
C ILE A 296 -6.92 11.23 37.07
N PRO A 297 -8.07 11.45 36.40
CA PRO A 297 -8.11 11.44 34.94
C PRO A 297 -7.40 12.68 34.40
N VAL A 298 -6.42 12.47 33.50
CA VAL A 298 -5.66 13.54 32.86
C VAL A 298 -5.69 13.31 31.35
N ALA A 299 -5.88 14.39 30.60
CA ALA A 299 -5.81 14.33 29.14
C ALA A 299 -4.35 14.23 28.69
N ARG A 300 -4.09 13.33 27.73
CA ARG A 300 -2.79 13.15 27.08
C ARG A 300 -2.95 13.29 25.56
N ILE A 301 -2.04 14.01 24.94
CA ILE A 301 -1.99 14.18 23.49
C ILE A 301 -1.08 13.12 22.88
N LYS A 302 -1.57 12.40 21.87
CA LYS A 302 -0.78 11.59 20.95
C LYS A 302 -0.11 12.51 19.94
N GLU A 303 1.17 12.81 20.18
CA GLU A 303 1.95 13.71 19.33
C GLU A 303 2.00 13.25 17.86
N ASP A 304 2.02 11.94 17.63
CA ASP A 304 2.07 11.34 16.29
C ASP A 304 0.77 11.54 15.48
N THR A 305 -0.35 11.78 16.16
CA THR A 305 -1.68 11.94 15.57
C THR A 305 -2.12 13.42 15.56
N CYS A 306 -1.63 14.23 16.49
CA CYS A 306 -2.15 15.58 16.75
C CYS A 306 -1.79 16.59 15.68
N LEU A 307 -2.76 17.01 14.86
CA LEU A 307 -2.58 17.96 13.75
C LEU A 307 -2.08 19.36 14.14
N GLY A 308 -2.11 19.74 15.42
CA GLY A 308 -1.72 21.09 15.86
C GLY A 308 -2.77 22.18 15.54
N CYS A 309 -4.02 21.80 15.25
CA CYS A 309 -5.07 22.74 14.84
C CYS A 309 -5.59 23.69 15.94
N GLY A 310 -5.26 23.44 17.21
CA GLY A 310 -5.64 24.31 18.34
C GLY A 310 -7.07 24.17 18.85
N LEU A 311 -7.92 23.33 18.25
CA LEU A 311 -9.31 23.16 18.70
C LEU A 311 -9.44 22.69 20.16
N CYS A 312 -8.49 21.87 20.63
CA CYS A 312 -8.45 21.45 22.03
C CYS A 312 -8.14 22.60 23.00
N VAL A 313 -7.39 23.61 22.56
CA VAL A 313 -7.09 24.82 23.34
C VAL A 313 -8.37 25.64 23.52
N SER A 314 -9.11 25.90 22.43
CA SER A 314 -10.35 26.69 22.49
C SER A 314 -11.49 26.02 23.26
N THR A 315 -11.54 24.68 23.28
CA THR A 315 -12.64 23.94 23.94
C THR A 315 -12.34 23.57 25.39
N CYS A 316 -11.11 23.82 25.89
CA CYS A 316 -10.77 23.46 27.27
C CYS A 316 -11.47 24.41 28.26
N PRO A 317 -12.43 23.94 29.08
CA PRO A 317 -13.13 24.83 30.02
C PRO A 317 -12.26 25.29 31.18
N SER A 318 -11.13 24.61 31.42
CA SER A 318 -10.19 24.89 32.51
C SER A 318 -8.91 25.59 32.04
N ASP A 319 -8.87 26.04 30.78
CA ASP A 319 -7.70 26.68 30.13
C ASP A 319 -6.38 25.95 30.40
N SER A 320 -6.45 24.62 30.49
CA SER A 320 -5.33 23.77 30.87
C SER A 320 -4.49 23.33 29.68
N ILE A 321 -4.84 23.75 28.46
CA ILE A 321 -4.16 23.38 27.22
C ILE A 321 -3.69 24.66 26.54
N GLN A 322 -2.40 24.78 26.22
CA GLN A 322 -1.81 25.97 25.59
C GLN A 322 -0.72 25.56 24.60
N PHE A 323 -0.45 26.38 23.58
CA PHE A 323 0.76 26.22 22.78
C PHE A 323 1.93 26.86 23.54
N LEU A 324 3.01 26.12 23.72
CA LEU A 324 4.25 26.68 24.23
C LEU A 324 4.97 27.36 23.06
N GLU A 325 5.21 28.67 23.17
CA GLU A 325 6.12 29.35 22.23
C GLU A 325 7.51 28.75 22.40
N GLN A 326 8.10 28.27 21.32
CA GLN A 326 9.53 27.96 21.30
C GLN A 326 10.28 29.27 21.16
N ASP A 327 11.12 29.61 22.13
CA ASP A 327 12.08 30.70 22.00
C ASP A 327 12.86 30.50 20.68
N SER A 328 12.65 31.42 19.74
CA SER A 328 13.35 31.46 18.46
C SER A 328 14.86 31.54 18.72
N LYS A 329 15.57 30.42 18.54
CA LYS A 329 17.04 30.36 18.60
C LYS A 329 17.65 30.52 17.22
#